data_AF-A0A066X2W3-F1
#
_entry.id   AF-A0A066X2W3-F1
#
_cell.length_a   1.000
_cell.length_b   1.000
_cell.length_c   1.000
_cell.angle_alpha   90.00
_cell.angle_beta   90.00
_cell.angle_gamma   90.00
#
_symmetry.space_group_name_H-M   'P 1'
#
loop_
_entity.id
_entity.type
_entity.pdbx_description
1 polymer ?
#
loop_
_entity_poly.entity_id
_entity_poly.type
_entity_poly.pdbx_seq_one_letter_code
_entity_poly.pdbx_strand_id
1 'polypeptide(L)'
;MDTTGLSVPGSMEGDSGISEDTFTVTLPSAASKRLYWTLNGPLESSIQVAPSHYYEPGDVMEPYFRPGDTDSGPAPSWHPVSQESLMDPPVTAITVRVQCIDSWEELWVDLHRDQIDTRTDPRRPRAQDVQLEVKTSGAFLTVHEYVSIVHPWLMGLRERILDAQGRAELHPPWPPETKLAVLWIDLGPLNVDKEDMDSWAYSRRKPGPPVQLTPEQREEAHRKVIERMKERSAARIRELERLRREGNNQPFIIDSRTGRVVIRSETLNGPLESAIQVAPKPSYELGDIMEPYFRPGSASSWHPVSQESLMEPQVTSITARVQCLNDWEDLWVELNRECHDHPLRPRAKHIQLEVATNGEFLTIHEYVSAVHPWLMGMREKILYALGKIDGRGVPWPSETKLAVLDSGGGPMSIGKEENGLTLIGRLSHLFIKAGPRGMSSRGKLRRDIRPYLRHVYAS
;
A
#
# COMPACT_ATOMS: atom_id res chain seq x y z
N MET A 1 50.18 24.91 -60.82
CA MET A 1 51.03 24.08 -59.95
C MET A 1 50.13 23.40 -58.95
N ASP A 2 49.78 22.15 -59.27
CA ASP A 2 49.73 20.97 -58.40
C ASP A 2 49.20 21.15 -56.96
N THR A 3 47.96 20.75 -56.68
CA THR A 3 47.48 19.41 -56.23
C THR A 3 47.40 19.31 -54.70
N THR A 4 46.16 19.23 -54.20
CA THR A 4 45.63 18.38 -53.09
C THR A 4 44.24 18.94 -52.79
N GLY A 5 43.11 18.27 -53.02
CA GLY A 5 42.83 16.85 -53.10
C GLY A 5 42.26 16.37 -51.77
N LEU A 6 40.94 16.12 -51.76
CA LEU A 6 40.19 15.07 -51.02
C LEU A 6 39.02 15.59 -50.17
N SER A 7 37.84 15.49 -50.77
CA SER A 7 36.56 15.29 -50.08
C SER A 7 36.58 14.00 -49.26
N VAL A 8 36.01 14.05 -48.07
CA VAL A 8 35.62 12.87 -47.28
C VAL A 8 34.09 12.89 -47.13
N PRO A 9 33.39 11.78 -47.44
CA PRO A 9 32.00 11.58 -47.08
C PRO A 9 31.92 10.91 -45.69
N GLY A 10 31.03 11.38 -44.84
CA GLY A 10 30.58 10.68 -43.63
C GLY A 10 29.12 11.03 -43.42
N SER A 11 28.17 10.23 -43.91
CA SER A 11 27.66 9.02 -43.26
C SER A 11 27.30 9.29 -41.81
N MET A 12 26.11 9.89 -41.61
CA MET A 12 25.41 9.88 -40.33
C MET A 12 24.84 8.48 -40.11
N GLU A 13 25.64 7.59 -39.56
CA GLU A 13 25.16 6.48 -38.74
C GLU A 13 25.40 6.90 -37.29
N GLY A 14 24.32 7.26 -36.60
CA GLY A 14 24.31 7.58 -35.19
C GLY A 14 23.14 6.84 -34.56
N ASP A 15 23.44 5.62 -34.12
CA ASP A 15 22.74 4.78 -33.15
C ASP A 15 21.43 5.35 -32.59
N SER A 16 20.32 4.95 -33.22
CA SER A 16 19.00 4.88 -32.57
C SER A 16 18.80 3.46 -32.04
N GLY A 17 19.70 3.03 -31.15
CA GLY A 17 19.66 1.74 -30.47
C GLY A 17 19.19 1.87 -29.03
N ILE A 18 18.06 2.54 -28.79
CA ILE A 18 17.37 2.37 -27.51
C ILE A 18 16.65 1.02 -27.64
N SER A 19 17.28 -0.04 -27.13
CA SER A 19 16.60 -1.31 -26.94
C SER A 19 15.35 -1.04 -26.11
N GLU A 20 14.18 -1.20 -26.73
CA GLU A 20 12.95 -1.46 -26.00
C GLU A 20 13.18 -2.77 -25.25
N ASP A 21 13.78 -2.68 -24.06
CA ASP A 21 13.76 -3.73 -23.05
C ASP A 21 12.28 -3.95 -22.75
N THR A 22 11.71 -4.86 -23.53
CA THR A 22 10.36 -5.34 -23.37
C THR A 22 10.41 -6.13 -22.08
N PHE A 23 10.13 -5.46 -20.95
CA PHE A 23 10.00 -6.11 -19.65
C PHE A 23 8.97 -7.23 -19.81
N THR A 24 9.43 -8.47 -19.98
CA THR A 24 8.57 -9.63 -20.01
C THR A 24 7.99 -9.77 -18.61
N VAL A 25 6.76 -9.30 -18.44
CA VAL A 25 6.03 -9.44 -17.18
C VAL A 25 5.73 -10.92 -17.02
N THR A 26 6.34 -11.54 -16.02
CA THR A 26 6.01 -12.92 -15.66
C THR A 26 4.61 -12.95 -15.05
N LEU A 27 3.75 -13.82 -15.56
CA LEU A 27 2.37 -13.96 -15.10
C LEU A 27 2.09 -15.41 -14.74
N PRO A 28 1.08 -15.69 -13.89
CA PRO A 28 0.63 -17.06 -13.68
C PRO A 28 0.18 -17.67 -15.00
N SER A 29 0.64 -18.90 -15.26
CA SER A 29 0.25 -19.62 -16.47
C SER A 29 -1.26 -19.88 -16.50
N ALA A 30 -1.79 -20.17 -17.69
CA ALA A 30 -3.18 -20.62 -17.82
C ALA A 30 -3.46 -21.87 -16.95
N ALA A 31 -2.47 -22.75 -16.78
CA ALA A 31 -2.55 -23.94 -15.94
C ALA A 31 -2.84 -23.60 -14.48
N SER A 32 -2.04 -22.70 -13.89
CA SER A 32 -2.15 -22.27 -12.50
C SER A 32 -3.46 -21.55 -12.21
N LYS A 33 -3.97 -20.79 -13.19
CA LYS A 33 -5.25 -20.06 -13.08
C LYS A 33 -6.48 -20.98 -13.01
N ARG A 34 -6.35 -22.26 -13.36
CA ARG A 34 -7.43 -23.26 -13.32
C ARG A 34 -7.65 -23.88 -11.94
N LEU A 35 -6.74 -23.66 -10.99
CA LEU A 35 -6.77 -24.34 -9.70
C LEU A 35 -7.76 -23.66 -8.76
N TYR A 36 -8.75 -24.42 -8.30
CA TYR A 36 -9.52 -24.09 -7.10
C TYR A 36 -8.92 -24.87 -5.94
N TRP A 37 -8.26 -24.16 -5.03
CA TRP A 37 -7.39 -24.77 -4.01
C TRP A 37 -7.85 -24.40 -2.61
N THR A 38 -8.34 -25.40 -1.88
CA THR A 38 -8.79 -25.28 -0.49
C THR A 38 -7.73 -25.77 0.50
N LEU A 39 -7.76 -25.22 1.72
CA LEU A 39 -6.84 -25.54 2.82
C LEU A 39 -7.57 -26.25 3.97
N ASN A 40 -8.41 -27.23 3.61
CA ASN A 40 -9.32 -27.92 4.53
C ASN A 40 -9.02 -29.41 4.71
N GLY A 41 -7.93 -29.90 4.13
CA GLY A 41 -7.61 -31.33 4.10
C GLY A 41 -6.24 -31.59 3.48
N PRO A 42 -5.92 -32.86 3.19
CA PRO A 42 -4.71 -33.23 2.48
C PRO A 42 -4.78 -32.82 1.00
N LEU A 43 -3.60 -32.63 0.39
CA LEU A 43 -3.43 -32.12 -0.97
C LEU A 43 -4.28 -32.88 -2.00
N GLU A 44 -4.38 -34.20 -1.86
CA GLU A 44 -5.12 -35.12 -2.71
C GLU A 44 -6.62 -34.78 -2.82
N SER A 45 -7.18 -34.16 -1.78
CA SER A 45 -8.61 -33.77 -1.72
C SER A 45 -8.83 -32.26 -1.85
N SER A 46 -7.75 -31.49 -1.81
CA SER A 46 -7.81 -30.04 -1.59
C SER A 46 -7.85 -29.21 -2.86
N ILE A 47 -7.55 -29.80 -4.01
CA ILE A 47 -7.48 -29.07 -5.28
C ILE A 47 -8.45 -29.66 -6.29
N GLN A 48 -9.22 -28.78 -6.92
CA GLN A 48 -10.04 -29.06 -8.09
C GLN A 48 -9.53 -28.22 -9.27
N VAL A 49 -9.74 -28.71 -10.48
CA VAL A 49 -9.22 -28.12 -11.72
C VAL A 49 -10.38 -27.75 -12.62
N ALA A 50 -10.50 -26.46 -12.92
CA ALA A 50 -11.47 -25.97 -13.90
C ALA A 50 -11.09 -26.41 -15.33
N PRO A 51 -12.06 -26.55 -16.24
CA PRO A 51 -11.80 -26.93 -17.63
C PRO A 51 -10.94 -25.89 -18.37
N SER A 52 -11.04 -24.62 -17.98
CA SER A 52 -10.31 -23.49 -18.56
C SER A 52 -9.82 -22.52 -17.47
N HIS A 53 -8.87 -21.65 -17.82
CA HIS A 53 -8.38 -20.59 -16.93
C HIS A 53 -9.43 -19.50 -16.67
N TYR A 54 -10.47 -19.47 -17.50
CA TYR A 54 -11.74 -18.82 -17.18
C TYR A 54 -12.74 -19.84 -16.70
N TYR A 55 -13.52 -19.48 -15.70
CA TYR A 55 -14.56 -20.32 -15.11
C TYR A 55 -15.92 -19.68 -15.29
N GLU A 56 -16.86 -20.42 -15.85
CA GLU A 56 -18.27 -20.04 -15.90
C GLU A 56 -19.06 -20.82 -14.82
N PRO A 57 -20.00 -20.17 -14.11
CA PRO A 57 -20.84 -20.87 -13.14
C PRO A 57 -21.57 -22.06 -13.78
N GLY A 58 -21.28 -23.27 -13.27
CA GLY A 58 -21.85 -24.52 -13.78
C GLY A 58 -20.85 -25.41 -14.53
N ASP A 59 -19.64 -24.91 -14.80
CA ASP A 59 -18.54 -25.74 -15.30
C ASP A 59 -18.21 -26.87 -14.31
N VAL A 60 -18.05 -28.08 -14.83
CA VAL A 60 -17.67 -29.24 -14.03
C VAL A 60 -16.17 -29.19 -13.75
N MET A 61 -15.81 -29.07 -12.47
CA MET A 61 -14.42 -29.18 -12.05
C MET A 61 -14.00 -30.65 -11.91
N GLU A 62 -12.77 -30.94 -12.29
CA GLU A 62 -12.18 -32.26 -12.10
C GLU A 62 -11.30 -32.31 -10.84
N PRO A 63 -11.24 -33.45 -10.15
CA PRO A 63 -10.32 -33.60 -9.03
C PRO A 63 -8.86 -33.55 -9.51
N TYR A 64 -8.01 -32.83 -8.77
CA TYR A 64 -6.59 -32.73 -9.09
C TYR A 64 -5.84 -34.06 -8.91
N PHE A 65 -6.28 -34.88 -7.95
CA PHE A 65 -5.80 -36.23 -7.73
C PHE A 65 -6.93 -37.23 -7.99
N ARG A 66 -6.66 -38.24 -8.79
CA ARG A 66 -7.59 -39.34 -9.04
C ARG A 66 -7.08 -40.56 -8.29
N PRO A 67 -7.73 -40.97 -7.18
CA PRO A 67 -7.37 -42.21 -6.52
C PRO A 67 -7.62 -43.37 -7.47
N GLY A 68 -6.68 -44.30 -7.56
CA GLY A 68 -6.84 -45.50 -8.37
C GLY A 68 -7.84 -46.47 -7.73
N ASP A 69 -8.58 -47.21 -8.54
CA ASP A 69 -9.54 -48.20 -8.06
C ASP A 69 -8.81 -49.50 -7.70
N THR A 70 -8.93 -49.96 -6.45
CA THR A 70 -8.09 -51.04 -5.87
C THR A 70 -8.28 -52.41 -6.52
N ASP A 71 -9.39 -52.62 -7.25
CA ASP A 71 -9.76 -53.96 -7.71
C ASP A 71 -9.50 -54.20 -9.21
N SER A 72 -9.37 -53.17 -10.05
CA SER A 72 -9.05 -53.27 -11.50
C SER A 72 -8.83 -51.90 -12.20
N GLY A 73 -8.78 -50.79 -11.44
CA GLY A 73 -8.78 -49.45 -12.02
C GLY A 73 -7.39 -48.96 -12.43
N PRO A 74 -7.31 -47.83 -13.15
CA PRO A 74 -6.04 -47.16 -13.42
C PRO A 74 -5.36 -46.77 -12.09
N ALA A 75 -4.03 -46.80 -12.09
CA ALA A 75 -3.24 -46.41 -10.93
C ALA A 75 -3.55 -44.96 -10.49
N PRO A 76 -3.33 -44.62 -9.20
CA PRO A 76 -3.50 -43.25 -8.73
C PRO A 76 -2.70 -42.29 -9.60
N SER A 77 -3.34 -41.22 -10.06
CA SER A 77 -2.73 -40.29 -11.00
C SER A 77 -3.10 -38.84 -10.69
N TRP A 78 -2.14 -37.95 -10.94
CA TRP A 78 -2.35 -36.51 -10.87
C TRP A 78 -2.95 -36.01 -12.18
N HIS A 79 -3.75 -34.95 -12.11
CA HIS A 79 -4.31 -34.29 -13.27
C HIS A 79 -3.17 -33.80 -14.20
N PRO A 80 -3.30 -33.86 -15.54
CA PRO A 80 -2.23 -33.44 -16.47
C PRO A 80 -1.66 -32.03 -16.21
N VAL A 81 -2.51 -31.10 -15.74
CA VAL A 81 -2.12 -29.74 -15.31
C VAL A 81 -0.96 -29.71 -14.31
N SER A 82 -0.78 -30.80 -13.55
CA SER A 82 0.29 -30.98 -12.57
C SER A 82 1.70 -30.85 -13.18
N GLN A 83 1.87 -31.20 -14.47
CA GLN A 83 3.14 -31.17 -15.18
C GLN A 83 3.36 -29.88 -15.99
N GLU A 84 2.35 -29.01 -16.05
CA GLU A 84 2.45 -27.73 -16.76
C GLU A 84 3.26 -26.70 -15.96
N SER A 85 3.83 -25.70 -16.64
CA SER A 85 4.58 -24.65 -15.97
C SER A 85 3.68 -23.82 -15.06
N LEU A 86 4.19 -23.45 -13.89
CA LEU A 86 3.49 -22.57 -12.96
C LEU A 86 3.29 -21.16 -13.52
N MET A 87 4.29 -20.66 -14.27
CA MET A 87 4.38 -19.27 -14.73
C MET A 87 4.57 -19.19 -16.24
N ASP A 88 4.24 -18.03 -16.81
CA ASP A 88 4.46 -17.68 -18.20
C ASP A 88 5.14 -16.28 -18.28
N PRO A 89 6.40 -16.18 -18.72
CA PRO A 89 7.28 -17.28 -19.12
C PRO A 89 7.67 -18.21 -17.94
N PRO A 90 8.12 -19.44 -18.22
CA PRO A 90 8.51 -20.41 -17.20
C PRO A 90 9.67 -19.91 -16.31
N VAL A 91 9.59 -20.20 -15.01
CA VAL A 91 10.62 -19.84 -14.01
C VAL A 91 11.15 -21.08 -13.31
N THR A 92 12.38 -21.02 -12.78
CA THR A 92 12.98 -22.14 -12.01
C THR A 92 12.81 -22.00 -10.49
N ALA A 93 12.47 -20.80 -10.02
CA ALA A 93 12.29 -20.50 -8.60
C ALA A 93 11.24 -19.39 -8.39
N ILE A 94 10.56 -19.43 -7.25
CA ILE A 94 9.64 -18.38 -6.80
C ILE A 94 9.70 -18.25 -5.28
N THR A 95 9.58 -17.02 -4.78
CA THR A 95 9.40 -16.75 -3.34
C THR A 95 7.93 -16.54 -3.06
N VAL A 96 7.36 -17.39 -2.21
CA VAL A 96 5.95 -17.35 -1.82
C VAL A 96 5.80 -16.56 -0.52
N ARG A 97 4.83 -15.65 -0.52
CA ARG A 97 4.40 -14.85 0.64
C ARG A 97 2.89 -14.98 0.80
N VAL A 98 2.32 -14.54 1.93
CA VAL A 98 0.87 -14.59 2.16
C VAL A 98 0.34 -13.18 2.42
N GLN A 99 -0.63 -12.76 1.60
CA GLN A 99 -1.03 -11.35 1.51
C GLN A 99 -1.64 -10.84 2.82
N CYS A 100 -2.45 -11.65 3.50
CA CYS A 100 -3.06 -11.23 4.76
C CYS A 100 -2.02 -11.00 5.87
N ILE A 101 -0.90 -11.73 5.86
CA ILE A 101 0.19 -11.56 6.82
C ILE A 101 0.97 -10.28 6.49
N ASP A 102 1.27 -10.03 5.22
CA ASP A 102 1.89 -8.77 4.76
C ASP A 102 1.00 -7.57 5.13
N SER A 103 -0.29 -7.63 4.81
CA SER A 103 -1.28 -6.59 5.14
C SER A 103 -1.40 -6.37 6.65
N TRP A 104 -1.38 -7.44 7.44
CA TRP A 104 -1.42 -7.34 8.90
C TRP A 104 -0.15 -6.70 9.45
N GLU A 105 1.03 -6.99 8.90
CA GLU A 105 2.27 -6.28 9.27
C GLU A 105 2.20 -4.79 8.95
N GLU A 106 1.75 -4.43 7.76
CA GLU A 106 1.59 -3.04 7.37
C GLU A 106 0.61 -2.31 8.29
N LEU A 107 -0.55 -2.90 8.56
CA LEU A 107 -1.54 -2.34 9.47
C LEU A 107 -1.01 -2.25 10.90
N TRP A 108 -0.29 -3.27 11.38
CA TRP A 108 0.31 -3.27 12.70
C TRP A 108 1.33 -2.14 12.83
N VAL A 109 2.22 -1.99 11.85
CA VAL A 109 3.21 -0.89 11.81
C VAL A 109 2.51 0.45 11.77
N ASP A 110 1.43 0.60 11.02
CA ASP A 110 0.65 1.84 10.98
C ASP A 110 -0.01 2.13 12.35
N LEU A 111 -0.58 1.13 13.01
CA LEU A 111 -1.22 1.26 14.33
C LEU A 111 -0.21 1.50 15.46
N HIS A 112 1.03 1.02 15.30
CA HIS A 112 2.09 1.09 16.30
C HIS A 112 3.19 2.05 15.90
N ARG A 113 3.01 2.86 14.85
CA ARG A 113 4.01 3.78 14.32
C ARG A 113 4.62 4.68 15.40
N ASP A 114 3.82 5.03 16.41
CA ASP A 114 4.21 5.88 17.54
C ASP A 114 4.98 5.14 18.65
N GLN A 115 5.22 3.82 18.53
CA GLN A 115 5.98 3.03 19.52
C GLN A 115 7.48 2.99 19.15
N ILE A 116 8.33 3.35 20.12
CA ILE A 116 9.79 3.59 19.97
C ILE A 116 10.55 2.41 19.36
N ASP A 117 10.04 1.18 19.46
CA ASP A 117 10.71 0.00 18.92
C ASP A 117 9.75 -1.02 18.30
N THR A 118 9.01 -0.57 17.29
CA THR A 118 8.20 -1.45 16.43
C THR A 118 9.04 -2.51 15.70
N ARG A 119 10.36 -2.32 15.61
CA ARG A 119 11.25 -3.23 14.87
C ARG A 119 11.65 -4.43 15.71
N THR A 120 11.77 -4.30 17.03
CA THR A 120 12.04 -5.44 17.94
C THR A 120 10.81 -5.95 18.67
N ASP A 121 9.65 -5.26 18.60
CA ASP A 121 8.42 -5.70 19.28
C ASP A 121 8.09 -7.16 18.94
N PRO A 122 8.02 -8.06 19.93
CA PRO A 122 7.73 -9.48 19.70
C PRO A 122 6.30 -9.73 19.20
N ARG A 123 5.40 -8.75 19.34
CA ARG A 123 4.01 -8.82 18.87
C ARG A 123 3.86 -8.43 17.40
N ARG A 124 4.91 -7.86 16.78
CA ARG A 124 4.87 -7.51 15.37
C ARG A 124 4.78 -8.79 14.53
N PRO A 125 3.76 -8.94 13.68
CA PRO A 125 3.72 -10.02 12.70
C PRO A 125 4.83 -9.75 11.67
N ARG A 126 5.93 -10.49 11.75
CA ARG A 126 7.03 -10.36 10.79
C ARG A 126 6.68 -11.18 9.56
N ALA A 127 6.11 -10.56 8.53
CA ALA A 127 5.73 -11.25 7.30
C ALA A 127 6.97 -11.73 6.53
N GLN A 128 8.10 -11.03 6.68
CA GLN A 128 9.41 -11.49 6.18
C GLN A 128 9.87 -12.82 6.78
N ASP A 129 9.44 -13.16 7.99
CA ASP A 129 9.75 -14.45 8.61
C ASP A 129 8.84 -15.57 8.06
N VAL A 130 7.90 -15.23 7.16
CA VAL A 130 6.90 -16.13 6.58
C VAL A 130 7.01 -16.11 5.07
N GLN A 131 8.21 -16.43 4.58
CA GLN A 131 8.46 -16.60 3.16
C GLN A 131 8.94 -18.01 2.88
N LEU A 132 8.55 -18.55 1.74
CA LEU A 132 8.97 -19.86 1.28
C LEU A 132 9.57 -19.76 -0.11
N GLU A 133 10.85 -20.06 -0.23
CA GLU A 133 11.50 -20.18 -1.54
C GLU A 133 11.23 -21.58 -2.09
N VAL A 134 10.58 -21.65 -3.25
CA VAL A 134 10.29 -22.89 -3.97
C VAL A 134 11.17 -22.94 -5.21
N LYS A 135 12.00 -23.99 -5.33
CA LYS A 135 12.89 -24.22 -6.46
C LYS A 135 12.57 -25.55 -7.12
N THR A 136 12.61 -25.59 -8.44
CA THR A 136 12.60 -26.86 -9.18
C THR A 136 14.02 -27.39 -9.37
N SER A 137 14.12 -28.70 -9.59
CA SER A 137 15.32 -29.36 -10.09
C SER A 137 15.32 -29.52 -11.62
N GLY A 138 14.18 -29.25 -12.26
CA GLY A 138 13.98 -29.36 -13.70
C GLY A 138 14.19 -28.05 -14.47
N ALA A 139 13.72 -28.03 -15.71
CA ALA A 139 13.85 -26.88 -16.60
C ALA A 139 12.96 -25.69 -16.17
N PHE A 140 11.84 -25.96 -15.51
CA PHE A 140 10.92 -24.97 -14.97
C PHE A 140 10.11 -25.56 -13.83
N LEU A 141 9.59 -24.69 -12.98
CA LEU A 141 8.75 -25.05 -11.84
C LEU A 141 7.36 -25.45 -12.33
N THR A 142 7.00 -26.70 -12.07
CA THR A 142 5.69 -27.25 -12.41
C THR A 142 4.64 -26.86 -11.38
N VAL A 143 3.37 -26.93 -11.76
CA VAL A 143 2.24 -26.77 -10.83
C VAL A 143 2.35 -27.76 -9.66
N HIS A 144 2.70 -29.02 -9.91
CA HIS A 144 2.77 -30.04 -8.87
C HIS A 144 3.88 -29.79 -7.85
N GLU A 145 5.10 -29.49 -8.31
CA GLU A 145 6.21 -29.15 -7.42
C GLU A 145 5.84 -27.97 -6.53
N TYR A 146 5.19 -26.95 -7.09
CA TYR A 146 4.73 -25.80 -6.32
C TYR A 146 3.70 -26.18 -5.26
N VAL A 147 2.57 -26.79 -5.65
CA VAL A 147 1.49 -27.07 -4.69
C VAL A 147 1.87 -28.12 -3.66
N SER A 148 2.71 -29.10 -4.00
CA SER A 148 3.18 -30.12 -3.05
C SER A 148 4.08 -29.56 -1.94
N ILE A 149 4.81 -28.48 -2.23
CA ILE A 149 5.65 -27.77 -1.26
C ILE A 149 4.84 -26.73 -0.49
N VAL A 150 4.04 -25.92 -1.19
CA VAL A 150 3.34 -24.77 -0.62
C VAL A 150 2.11 -25.19 0.20
N HIS A 151 1.43 -26.27 -0.16
CA HIS A 151 0.25 -26.76 0.58
C HIS A 151 0.52 -27.11 2.05
N PRO A 152 1.44 -28.04 2.38
CA PRO A 152 1.73 -28.33 3.77
C PRO A 152 2.28 -27.11 4.53
N TRP A 153 3.01 -26.21 3.86
CA TRP A 153 3.47 -24.96 4.46
C TRP A 153 2.30 -24.02 4.82
N LEU A 154 1.35 -23.79 3.91
CA LEU A 154 0.14 -23.01 4.20
C LEU A 154 -0.71 -23.64 5.31
N MET A 155 -0.82 -24.97 5.32
CA MET A 155 -1.52 -25.69 6.39
C MET A 155 -0.85 -25.48 7.75
N GLY A 156 0.49 -25.45 7.81
CA GLY A 156 1.25 -25.10 9.01
C GLY A 156 1.10 -23.64 9.45
N LEU A 157 0.70 -22.74 8.53
CA LEU A 157 0.45 -21.33 8.81
C LEU A 157 -1.02 -21.00 9.09
N ARG A 158 -1.91 -21.99 9.06
CA ARG A 158 -3.37 -21.80 9.13
C ARG A 158 -3.81 -20.91 10.29
N GLU A 159 -3.35 -21.17 11.51
CA GLU A 159 -3.73 -20.36 12.69
C GLU A 159 -3.27 -18.90 12.56
N ARG A 160 -2.05 -18.69 12.02
CA ARG A 160 -1.52 -17.34 11.78
C ARG A 160 -2.28 -16.60 10.69
N ILE A 161 -2.73 -17.31 9.65
CA ILE A 161 -3.56 -16.75 8.58
C ILE A 161 -4.91 -16.29 9.14
N LEU A 162 -5.56 -17.12 9.98
CA LEU A 162 -6.83 -16.78 10.63
C LEU A 162 -6.71 -15.59 11.61
N ASP A 163 -5.62 -15.54 12.37
CA ASP A 163 -5.32 -14.40 13.25
C ASP A 163 -5.04 -13.12 12.44
N ALA A 164 -4.19 -13.19 11.42
CA ALA A 164 -3.86 -12.06 10.57
C ALA A 164 -5.08 -11.51 9.83
N GLN A 165 -5.94 -12.37 9.27
CA GLN A 165 -7.18 -11.96 8.60
C GLN A 165 -8.13 -11.24 9.56
N GLY A 166 -8.43 -11.84 10.72
CA GLY A 166 -9.28 -11.22 11.73
C GLY A 166 -8.75 -9.84 12.13
N ARG A 167 -7.45 -9.74 12.41
CA ARG A 167 -6.84 -8.48 12.84
C ARG A 167 -6.73 -7.43 11.73
N ALA A 168 -6.47 -7.85 10.48
CA ALA A 168 -6.46 -6.96 9.32
C ALA A 168 -7.84 -6.30 9.10
N GLU A 169 -8.92 -7.02 9.44
CA GLU A 169 -10.30 -6.51 9.44
C GLU A 169 -10.68 -5.77 10.73
N LEU A 170 -9.75 -5.55 11.67
CA LEU A 170 -10.01 -4.99 13.00
C LEU A 170 -11.02 -5.79 13.83
N HIS A 171 -11.05 -7.10 13.61
CA HIS A 171 -11.88 -8.07 14.29
C HIS A 171 -11.03 -9.04 15.14
N PRO A 172 -11.68 -9.81 16.04
CA PRO A 172 -11.03 -10.96 16.64
C PRO A 172 -10.52 -11.94 15.55
N PRO A 173 -9.54 -12.79 15.89
CA PRO A 173 -9.11 -13.88 15.01
C PRO A 173 -10.31 -14.66 14.49
N TRP A 174 -10.27 -15.05 13.22
CA TRP A 174 -11.34 -15.87 12.66
C TRP A 174 -11.43 -17.23 13.38
N PRO A 175 -12.63 -17.84 13.48
CA PRO A 175 -12.79 -19.15 14.11
C PRO A 175 -11.91 -20.24 13.46
N PRO A 176 -11.35 -21.19 14.23
CA PRO A 176 -10.46 -22.24 13.72
C PRO A 176 -11.10 -23.13 12.65
N GLU A 177 -12.42 -23.32 12.70
CA GLU A 177 -13.25 -24.06 11.75
C GLU A 177 -13.50 -23.31 10.43
N THR A 178 -13.09 -22.05 10.32
CA THR A 178 -13.27 -21.24 9.12
C THR A 178 -12.54 -21.90 7.95
N LYS A 179 -13.29 -22.34 6.94
CA LYS A 179 -12.70 -22.96 5.76
C LYS A 179 -11.94 -21.91 4.95
N LEU A 180 -10.76 -22.26 4.43
CA LEU A 180 -9.88 -21.34 3.71
C LEU A 180 -9.61 -21.83 2.29
N ALA A 181 -9.42 -20.91 1.36
CA ALA A 181 -9.03 -21.18 -0.02
C ALA A 181 -8.00 -20.16 -0.53
N VAL A 182 -7.15 -20.60 -1.46
CA VAL A 182 -6.26 -19.73 -2.23
C VAL A 182 -7.06 -19.13 -3.39
N LEU A 183 -7.30 -17.82 -3.35
CA LEU A 183 -8.14 -17.15 -4.34
C LEU A 183 -7.37 -16.90 -5.65
N TRP A 184 -6.09 -16.49 -5.55
CA TRP A 184 -5.22 -16.33 -6.70
C TRP A 184 -3.76 -16.65 -6.38
N ILE A 185 -3.09 -17.19 -7.39
CA ILE A 185 -1.64 -17.31 -7.48
C ILE A 185 -1.21 -16.18 -8.40
N ASP A 186 -0.34 -15.29 -7.92
CA ASP A 186 0.24 -14.18 -8.68
C ASP A 186 1.75 -14.08 -8.38
N LEU A 187 2.49 -13.22 -9.07
CA LEU A 187 3.87 -12.85 -8.69
C LEU A 187 3.94 -12.20 -7.30
N GLY A 188 2.81 -11.68 -6.81
CA GLY A 188 2.66 -11.12 -5.49
C GLY A 188 2.50 -12.16 -4.39
N PRO A 189 2.22 -11.71 -3.15
CA PRO A 189 1.84 -12.61 -2.09
C PRO A 189 0.52 -13.34 -2.43
N LEU A 190 0.44 -14.62 -2.06
CA LEU A 190 -0.76 -15.45 -2.22
C LEU A 190 -1.92 -14.83 -1.44
N ASN A 191 -3.07 -14.70 -2.11
CA ASN A 191 -4.29 -14.33 -1.42
C ASN A 191 -4.99 -15.58 -0.89
N VAL A 192 -5.07 -15.69 0.43
CA VAL A 192 -5.76 -16.74 1.15
C VAL A 192 -6.90 -16.10 1.94
N ASP A 193 -8.13 -16.54 1.67
CA ASP A 193 -9.34 -16.00 2.27
C ASP A 193 -10.28 -17.15 2.65
N LYS A 194 -11.48 -16.83 3.15
CA LYS A 194 -12.57 -17.79 3.37
C LYS A 194 -12.82 -18.57 2.08
N GLU A 195 -13.15 -19.84 2.26
CA GLU A 195 -13.62 -20.68 1.17
C GLU A 195 -14.95 -20.12 0.64
N ASP A 196 -14.83 -19.27 -0.37
CA ASP A 196 -15.93 -18.66 -1.09
C ASP A 196 -15.74 -18.93 -2.58
N MET A 197 -16.42 -19.98 -3.05
CA MET A 197 -16.41 -20.37 -4.46
C MET A 197 -16.89 -19.23 -5.36
N ASP A 198 -17.83 -18.40 -4.91
CA ASP A 198 -18.35 -17.29 -5.72
C ASP A 198 -17.28 -16.21 -5.91
N SER A 199 -16.51 -15.90 -4.86
CA SER A 199 -15.38 -14.98 -4.93
C SER A 199 -14.25 -15.50 -5.84
N TRP A 200 -13.87 -16.78 -5.71
CA TRP A 200 -12.90 -17.40 -6.61
C TRP A 200 -13.42 -17.39 -8.06
N ALA A 201 -14.65 -17.85 -8.29
CA ALA A 201 -15.28 -17.90 -9.60
C ALA A 201 -15.37 -16.52 -10.24
N TYR A 202 -15.74 -15.50 -9.47
CA TYR A 202 -15.79 -14.11 -9.92
C TYR A 202 -14.43 -13.64 -10.45
N SER A 203 -13.33 -13.95 -9.74
CA SER A 203 -11.97 -13.60 -10.18
C SER A 203 -11.51 -14.36 -11.45
N ARG A 204 -12.19 -15.47 -11.78
CA ARG A 204 -11.92 -16.31 -12.96
C ARG A 204 -12.94 -16.11 -14.07
N ARG A 205 -13.90 -15.20 -13.94
CA ARG A 205 -14.81 -14.94 -15.05
C ARG A 205 -14.03 -14.45 -16.25
N LYS A 206 -14.42 -14.92 -17.43
CA LYS A 206 -13.93 -14.31 -18.66
C LYS A 206 -14.28 -12.83 -18.60
N PRO A 207 -13.32 -11.92 -18.87
CA PRO A 207 -13.62 -10.51 -18.98
C PRO A 207 -14.80 -10.38 -19.93
N GLY A 208 -15.91 -9.86 -19.43
CA GLY A 208 -17.07 -9.62 -20.27
C GLY A 208 -16.65 -8.73 -21.43
N PRO A 209 -17.36 -8.77 -22.57
CA PRO A 209 -17.24 -7.66 -23.51
C PRO A 209 -17.43 -6.38 -22.70
N PRO A 210 -16.52 -5.38 -22.82
CA PRO A 210 -16.54 -4.21 -21.97
C PRO A 210 -17.96 -3.67 -21.97
N VAL A 211 -18.61 -3.71 -20.80
CA VAL A 211 -20.00 -3.27 -20.69
C VAL A 211 -20.00 -1.85 -21.23
N GLN A 212 -20.72 -1.64 -22.33
CA GLN A 212 -20.90 -0.30 -22.88
C GLN A 212 -21.85 0.44 -21.95
N LEU A 213 -21.33 0.81 -20.78
CA LEU A 213 -21.96 1.74 -19.88
C LEU A 213 -22.13 3.03 -20.67
N THR A 214 -23.35 3.55 -20.68
CA THR A 214 -23.53 4.92 -21.15
C THR A 214 -22.63 5.84 -20.31
N PRO A 215 -22.22 7.01 -20.85
CA PRO A 215 -21.43 7.98 -20.09
C PRO A 215 -22.01 8.24 -18.69
N GLU A 216 -23.33 8.32 -18.56
CA GLU A 216 -24.04 8.55 -17.31
C GLU A 216 -23.90 7.38 -16.33
N GLN A 217 -24.01 6.13 -16.81
CA GLN A 217 -23.84 4.95 -15.95
C GLN A 217 -22.40 4.80 -15.47
N ARG A 218 -21.42 5.14 -16.32
CA ARG A 218 -20.01 5.17 -15.95
C ARG A 218 -19.74 6.23 -14.88
N GLU A 219 -20.32 7.42 -15.05
CA GLU A 219 -20.21 8.51 -14.09
C GLU A 219 -20.87 8.14 -12.75
N GLU A 220 -22.02 7.48 -12.78
CA GLU A 220 -22.70 6.99 -11.57
C GLU A 220 -21.89 5.89 -10.86
N ALA A 221 -21.36 4.91 -11.60
CA ALA A 221 -20.50 3.87 -11.02
C ALA A 221 -19.25 4.47 -10.37
N HIS A 222 -18.62 5.42 -11.05
CA HIS A 222 -17.48 6.18 -10.54
C HIS A 222 -17.84 6.98 -9.28
N ARG A 223 -18.99 7.65 -9.27
CA ARG A 223 -19.51 8.38 -8.10
C ARG A 223 -19.68 7.46 -6.90
N LYS A 224 -20.29 6.29 -7.08
CA LYS A 224 -20.49 5.29 -6.00
C LYS A 224 -19.17 4.75 -5.46
N VAL A 225 -18.15 4.58 -6.30
CA VAL A 225 -16.82 4.16 -5.83
C VAL A 225 -16.17 5.27 -5.01
N ILE A 226 -16.22 6.52 -5.48
CA ILE A 226 -15.71 7.68 -4.74
C ILE A 226 -16.43 7.83 -3.38
N GLU A 227 -17.75 7.62 -3.33
CA GLU A 227 -18.50 7.64 -2.06
C GLU A 227 -18.02 6.56 -1.10
N ARG A 228 -17.90 5.30 -1.55
CA ARG A 228 -17.38 4.20 -0.71
C ARG A 228 -15.94 4.45 -0.23
N MET A 229 -15.11 5.09 -1.06
CA MET A 229 -13.76 5.48 -0.67
C MET A 229 -13.79 6.60 0.40
N LYS A 230 -14.62 7.63 0.20
CA LYS A 230 -14.82 8.70 1.18
C LYS A 230 -15.32 8.13 2.52
N GLU A 231 -16.22 7.16 2.47
CA GLU A 231 -16.72 6.46 3.66
C GLU A 231 -15.63 5.66 4.37
N ARG A 232 -14.81 4.88 3.65
CA ARG A 232 -13.66 4.16 4.22
C ARG A 232 -12.62 5.10 4.82
N SER A 233 -12.29 6.18 4.11
CA SER A 233 -11.39 7.22 4.62
C SER A 233 -11.96 7.89 5.88
N ALA A 234 -13.25 8.27 5.86
CA ALA A 234 -13.92 8.85 7.03
C ALA A 234 -14.04 7.85 8.19
N ALA A 235 -14.18 6.55 7.93
CA ALA A 235 -14.15 5.52 8.95
C ALA A 235 -12.75 5.38 9.56
N ARG A 236 -11.70 5.36 8.73
CA ARG A 236 -10.29 5.36 9.18
C ARG A 236 -9.98 6.60 10.03
N ILE A 237 -10.41 7.78 9.61
CA ILE A 237 -10.24 9.03 10.39
C ILE A 237 -10.97 8.94 11.72
N ARG A 238 -12.24 8.50 11.74
CA ARG A 238 -13.02 8.34 12.98
C ARG A 238 -12.37 7.34 13.94
N GLU A 239 -11.80 6.26 13.42
CA GLU A 239 -11.11 5.27 14.23
C GLU A 239 -9.80 5.82 14.79
N LEU A 240 -9.00 6.51 13.98
CA LEU A 240 -7.81 7.24 14.45
C LEU A 240 -8.17 8.26 15.54
N GLU A 241 -9.29 8.98 15.38
CA GLU A 241 -9.80 9.89 16.41
C GLU A 241 -10.27 9.18 17.68
N ARG A 242 -10.90 8.00 17.55
CA ARG A 242 -11.36 7.18 18.69
C ARG A 242 -10.16 6.68 19.49
N LEU A 243 -9.18 6.08 18.82
CA LEU A 243 -7.92 5.63 19.42
C LEU A 243 -7.20 6.78 20.14
N ARG A 244 -7.22 7.99 19.55
CA ARG A 244 -6.68 9.21 20.16
C ARG A 244 -7.41 9.61 21.46
N ARG A 245 -8.72 9.37 21.57
CA ARG A 245 -9.52 9.72 22.77
C ARG A 245 -9.39 8.70 23.91
N GLU A 246 -9.14 7.43 23.59
CA GLU A 246 -9.18 6.33 24.55
C GLU A 246 -7.91 6.14 25.40
N GLY A 247 -6.80 6.81 25.06
CA GLY A 247 -5.73 7.07 26.02
C GLY A 247 -4.32 6.65 25.60
N ASN A 248 -3.37 7.53 25.93
CA ASN A 248 -1.91 7.42 25.94
C ASN A 248 -1.10 7.50 24.64
N ASN A 249 -1.68 7.48 23.45
CA ASN A 249 -0.95 7.95 22.26
C ASN A 249 -1.38 9.38 21.94
N GLN A 250 -0.62 10.35 22.48
CA GLN A 250 -0.41 11.54 21.68
C GLN A 250 0.20 11.06 20.36
N PRO A 251 -0.39 11.33 19.19
CA PRO A 251 0.44 11.35 18.01
C PRO A 251 1.53 12.35 18.32
N PHE A 252 2.78 11.91 18.35
CA PHE A 252 3.91 12.82 18.24
C PHE A 252 3.89 13.39 16.83
N ILE A 253 2.91 14.23 16.54
CA ILE A 253 3.15 15.38 15.71
C ILE A 253 4.06 16.22 16.59
N ILE A 254 5.36 16.17 16.32
CA ILE A 254 6.31 17.23 16.66
C ILE A 254 6.29 17.61 18.16
N ASP A 255 7.27 17.12 18.90
CA ASP A 255 7.44 17.35 20.34
C ASP A 255 6.95 18.72 20.86
N SER A 256 5.97 18.65 21.77
CA SER A 256 5.40 19.77 22.52
C SER A 256 6.38 20.47 23.49
N ARG A 257 7.59 19.93 23.70
CA ARG A 257 8.60 20.49 24.60
C ARG A 257 9.73 21.25 23.91
N THR A 258 10.17 20.81 22.73
CA THR A 258 11.26 21.48 21.99
C THR A 258 10.76 22.52 21.00
N GLY A 259 9.51 22.39 20.56
CA GLY A 259 8.87 23.37 19.72
C GLY A 259 9.56 23.61 18.39
N ARG A 260 9.19 22.87 17.33
CA ARG A 260 9.82 23.04 16.02
C ARG A 260 8.87 22.99 14.80
N VAL A 261 9.17 23.91 13.90
CA VAL A 261 9.10 23.93 12.43
C VAL A 261 8.04 23.09 11.71
N VAL A 262 6.93 23.77 11.39
CA VAL A 262 6.07 23.41 10.24
C VAL A 262 6.84 23.78 8.97
N ILE A 263 7.37 22.77 8.28
CA ILE A 263 7.94 22.93 6.93
C ILE A 263 6.78 23.03 5.96
N ARG A 264 6.46 24.26 5.57
CA ARG A 264 5.42 24.51 4.59
C ARG A 264 6.08 24.56 3.23
N SER A 265 5.90 23.51 2.44
CA SER A 265 6.07 23.62 1.01
C SER A 265 4.85 24.38 0.48
N GLU A 266 4.88 25.72 0.48
CA GLU A 266 3.76 26.54 -0.02
C GLU A 266 3.45 26.19 -1.46
N THR A 267 4.49 25.87 -2.23
CA THR A 267 4.34 25.32 -3.56
C THR A 267 5.42 24.28 -3.84
N LEU A 268 5.04 23.06 -4.22
CA LEU A 268 5.87 22.16 -5.03
C LEU A 268 6.07 22.75 -6.45
N ASN A 269 6.38 24.04 -6.55
CA ASN A 269 6.66 24.76 -7.77
C ASN A 269 7.95 25.54 -7.53
N GLY A 270 8.93 25.34 -8.41
CA GLY A 270 10.20 26.06 -8.37
C GLY A 270 11.29 25.36 -7.55
N PRO A 271 12.45 26.02 -7.45
CA PRO A 271 13.63 25.48 -6.80
C PRO A 271 13.43 25.42 -5.28
N LEU A 272 14.21 24.56 -4.62
CA LEU A 272 14.08 24.26 -3.19
C LEU A 272 14.18 25.53 -2.31
N GLU A 273 15.03 26.46 -2.74
CA GLU A 273 15.34 27.73 -2.11
C GLU A 273 14.10 28.63 -1.94
N SER A 274 13.10 28.49 -2.81
CA SER A 274 11.86 29.28 -2.75
C SER A 274 10.64 28.47 -2.34
N ALA A 275 10.72 27.15 -2.39
CA ALA A 275 9.57 26.27 -2.22
C ALA A 275 9.12 26.14 -0.76
N ILE A 276 10.04 26.38 0.19
CA ILE A 276 9.85 26.01 1.59
C ILE A 276 9.93 27.22 2.52
N GLN A 277 9.00 27.23 3.46
CA GLN A 277 8.96 28.17 4.56
C GLN A 277 8.90 27.44 5.90
N VAL A 278 9.38 28.14 6.92
CA VAL A 278 9.54 27.66 8.29
C VAL A 278 8.66 28.48 9.20
N ALA A 279 7.78 27.83 9.95
CA ALA A 279 7.01 28.52 10.97
C ALA A 279 7.94 29.00 12.10
N PRO A 280 7.77 30.24 12.60
CA PRO A 280 8.63 30.81 13.63
C PRO A 280 8.44 30.15 15.01
N LYS A 281 7.30 29.47 15.20
CA LYS A 281 6.95 28.76 16.43
C LYS A 281 6.12 27.51 16.11
N PRO A 282 5.97 26.59 17.06
CA PRO A 282 5.38 25.26 16.83
C PRO A 282 3.86 25.32 16.77
N SER A 283 3.27 26.17 17.62
CA SER A 283 1.84 26.49 17.61
C SER A 283 1.60 27.64 16.64
N TYR A 284 1.41 27.31 15.37
CA TYR A 284 1.09 28.26 14.33
C TYR A 284 -0.35 28.78 14.49
N GLU A 285 -0.50 30.10 14.48
CA GLU A 285 -1.78 30.78 14.37
C GLU A 285 -1.93 31.39 12.97
N LEU A 286 -3.16 31.41 12.45
CA LEU A 286 -3.47 32.01 11.15
C LEU A 286 -3.15 33.52 11.20
N GLY A 287 -1.99 33.91 10.68
CA GLY A 287 -1.47 35.28 10.74
C GLY A 287 0.00 35.40 11.14
N ASP A 288 0.63 34.31 11.62
CA ASP A 288 2.08 34.31 11.86
C ASP A 288 2.85 34.45 10.53
N ILE A 289 3.89 35.29 10.55
CA ILE A 289 4.76 35.49 9.38
C ILE A 289 5.73 34.32 9.31
N MET A 290 5.68 33.58 8.20
CA MET A 290 6.57 32.47 7.93
C MET A 290 7.96 32.98 7.52
N GLU A 291 9.00 32.29 7.96
CA GLU A 291 10.37 32.59 7.55
C GLU A 291 10.77 31.76 6.32
N PRO A 292 11.55 32.29 5.38
CA PRO A 292 12.02 31.50 4.25
C PRO A 292 13.04 30.45 4.72
N TYR A 293 12.94 29.23 4.19
CA TYR A 293 13.88 28.16 4.51
C TYR A 293 15.29 28.42 3.99
N PHE A 294 15.41 29.12 2.87
CA PHE A 294 16.67 29.66 2.36
C PHE A 294 16.63 31.17 2.43
N ARG A 295 17.65 31.78 3.05
CA ARG A 295 17.77 33.23 3.16
C ARG A 295 18.75 33.72 2.08
N PRO A 296 18.27 34.28 0.96
CA PRO A 296 19.16 34.84 -0.06
C PRO A 296 19.83 36.12 0.48
N GLY A 297 21.13 36.26 0.26
CA GLY A 297 21.90 37.42 0.71
C GLY A 297 23.39 37.34 0.36
N SER A 298 24.19 38.28 0.87
CA SER A 298 25.65 38.28 0.67
C SER A 298 26.34 37.05 1.26
N ALA A 299 25.70 36.38 2.22
CA ALA A 299 26.07 35.07 2.74
C ALA A 299 24.83 34.16 2.71
N SER A 300 24.39 33.79 1.51
CA SER A 300 23.30 32.82 1.30
C SER A 300 23.41 31.65 2.28
N SER A 301 22.37 31.44 3.08
CA SER A 301 22.39 30.45 4.15
C SER A 301 21.03 29.77 4.30
N TRP A 302 21.05 28.47 4.59
CA TRP A 302 19.88 27.73 5.00
C TRP A 302 19.42 28.13 6.41
N HIS A 303 18.12 28.03 6.67
CA HIS A 303 17.55 28.26 7.98
C HIS A 303 18.22 27.32 9.01
N PRO A 304 18.50 27.75 10.26
CA PRO A 304 19.17 26.92 11.27
C PRO A 304 18.53 25.54 11.48
N VAL A 305 17.20 25.45 11.33
CA VAL A 305 16.45 24.18 11.39
C VAL A 305 16.93 23.13 10.38
N SER A 306 17.56 23.54 9.28
CA SER A 306 18.08 22.64 8.25
C SER A 306 19.06 21.60 8.81
N GLN A 307 19.78 21.95 9.88
CA GLN A 307 20.80 21.09 10.51
C GLN A 307 20.24 20.23 11.66
N GLU A 308 18.96 20.36 11.98
CA GLU A 308 18.34 19.61 13.07
C GLU A 308 17.97 18.20 12.59
N SER A 309 17.87 17.26 13.55
CA SER A 309 17.43 15.89 13.26
C SER A 309 16.01 15.89 12.73
N LEU A 310 15.76 15.08 11.70
CA LEU A 310 14.43 14.90 11.12
C LEU A 310 13.46 14.25 12.12
N MET A 311 13.95 13.33 12.94
CA MET A 311 13.15 12.54 13.88
C MET A 311 13.82 12.45 15.26
N GLU A 312 12.99 12.22 16.27
CA GLU A 312 13.41 11.77 17.60
C GLU A 312 12.65 10.47 17.93
N PRO A 313 13.33 9.33 18.19
CA PRO A 313 14.79 9.17 18.21
C PRO A 313 15.42 9.41 16.84
N GLN A 314 16.71 9.80 16.84
CA GLN A 314 17.49 10.02 15.64
C GLN A 314 17.51 8.77 14.76
N VAL A 315 17.30 8.95 13.45
CA VAL A 315 17.33 7.87 12.45
C VAL A 315 18.39 8.17 11.42
N THR A 316 19.03 7.13 10.86
CA THR A 316 20.02 7.28 9.79
C THR A 316 19.42 7.13 8.40
N SER A 317 18.21 6.56 8.29
CA SER A 317 17.46 6.50 7.04
C SER A 317 15.94 6.54 7.26
N ILE A 318 15.21 6.95 6.23
CA ILE A 318 13.76 6.98 6.17
C ILE A 318 13.28 6.66 4.75
N THR A 319 12.13 6.01 4.62
CA THR A 319 11.49 5.76 3.32
C THR A 319 10.33 6.73 3.11
N ALA A 320 10.46 7.62 2.14
CA ALA A 320 9.40 8.52 1.71
C ALA A 320 8.44 7.81 0.74
N ARG A 321 7.13 7.99 0.95
CA ARG A 321 6.04 7.47 0.11
C ARG A 321 5.01 8.57 -0.12
N VAL A 322 4.22 8.48 -1.19
CA VAL A 322 3.16 9.47 -1.50
C VAL A 322 1.79 8.81 -1.40
N GLN A 323 0.98 9.22 -0.41
CA GLN A 323 -0.28 8.55 -0.10
C GLN A 323 -1.28 8.60 -1.27
N CYS A 324 -1.42 9.74 -1.94
CA CYS A 324 -2.39 9.88 -3.02
C CYS A 324 -2.08 8.98 -4.24
N LEU A 325 -0.83 8.56 -4.44
CA LEU A 325 -0.50 7.58 -5.46
C LEU A 325 -0.96 6.18 -5.04
N ASN A 326 -0.76 5.80 -3.77
CA ASN A 326 -1.25 4.53 -3.23
C ASN A 326 -2.78 4.46 -3.29
N ASP A 327 -3.45 5.52 -2.85
CA ASP A 327 -4.91 5.65 -2.90
C ASP A 327 -5.43 5.53 -4.33
N TRP A 328 -4.71 6.10 -5.31
CA TRP A 328 -5.07 5.97 -6.71
C TRP A 328 -4.86 4.55 -7.25
N GLU A 329 -3.79 3.85 -6.86
CA GLU A 329 -3.63 2.43 -7.20
C GLU A 329 -4.77 1.59 -6.63
N ASP A 330 -5.13 1.79 -5.36
CA ASP A 330 -6.24 1.07 -4.73
C ASP A 330 -7.57 1.38 -5.44
N LEU A 331 -7.82 2.65 -5.77
CA LEU A 331 -8.99 3.08 -6.55
C LEU A 331 -9.00 2.43 -7.93
N TRP A 332 -7.85 2.36 -8.59
CA TRP A 332 -7.72 1.76 -9.90
C TRP A 332 -8.01 0.26 -9.85
N VAL A 333 -7.46 -0.46 -8.86
CA VAL A 333 -7.70 -1.90 -8.66
C VAL A 333 -9.18 -2.17 -8.39
N GLU A 334 -9.86 -1.29 -7.65
CA GLU A 334 -11.28 -1.44 -7.36
C GLU A 334 -12.17 -1.15 -8.58
N LEU A 335 -11.86 -0.09 -9.34
CA LEU A 335 -12.60 0.26 -10.56
C LEU A 335 -12.36 -0.73 -11.70
N ASN A 336 -11.17 -1.32 -11.75
CA ASN A 336 -10.74 -2.25 -12.79
C ASN A 336 -10.62 -3.67 -12.23
N ARG A 337 -11.49 -4.04 -11.28
CA ARG A 337 -11.52 -5.38 -10.69
C ARG A 337 -11.70 -6.49 -11.73
N GLU A 338 -12.22 -6.15 -12.91
CA GLU A 338 -12.39 -7.07 -14.05
C GLU A 338 -11.16 -7.12 -14.98
N CYS A 339 -10.15 -6.26 -14.79
CA CYS A 339 -9.00 -6.08 -15.68
C CYS A 339 -7.68 -6.00 -14.89
N HIS A 340 -7.30 -7.08 -14.21
CA HIS A 340 -6.13 -7.12 -13.32
C HIS A 340 -4.77 -6.86 -13.99
N ASP A 341 -4.66 -7.06 -15.31
CA ASP A 341 -3.42 -6.96 -16.10
C ASP A 341 -3.38 -5.78 -17.08
N HIS A 342 -4.17 -4.73 -16.81
CA HIS A 342 -4.16 -3.58 -17.72
C HIS A 342 -2.78 -2.88 -17.69
N PRO A 343 -2.17 -2.58 -18.84
CA PRO A 343 -0.88 -1.86 -18.92
C PRO A 343 -0.90 -0.44 -18.35
N LEU A 344 -2.06 0.03 -17.88
CA LEU A 344 -2.25 1.35 -17.26
C LEU A 344 -2.41 1.25 -15.73
N ARG A 345 -2.23 0.05 -15.15
CA ARG A 345 -2.27 -0.13 -13.71
C ARG A 345 -1.21 0.77 -13.06
N PRO A 346 -1.60 1.65 -12.14
CA PRO A 346 -0.65 2.39 -11.31
C PRO A 346 0.17 1.38 -10.51
N ARG A 347 1.49 1.41 -10.60
CA ARG A 347 2.37 0.64 -9.69
C ARG A 347 2.87 1.55 -8.58
N ALA A 348 1.95 2.29 -7.96
CA ALA A 348 2.26 3.35 -7.01
C ALA A 348 2.86 2.82 -5.70
N LYS A 349 2.45 1.63 -5.26
CA LYS A 349 3.00 0.98 -4.05
C LYS A 349 4.49 0.68 -4.15
N HIS A 350 5.05 0.63 -5.36
CA HIS A 350 6.48 0.48 -5.61
C HIS A 350 7.23 1.80 -5.69
N ILE A 351 6.54 2.94 -5.69
CA ILE A 351 7.14 4.27 -5.79
C ILE A 351 7.49 4.74 -4.37
N GLN A 352 8.72 4.45 -3.97
CA GLN A 352 9.29 4.87 -2.69
C GLN A 352 10.69 5.44 -2.90
N LEU A 353 11.07 6.40 -2.06
CA LEU A 353 12.42 6.95 -2.03
C LEU A 353 13.02 6.66 -0.66
N GLU A 354 14.11 5.89 -0.64
CA GLU A 354 14.93 5.77 0.56
C GLU A 354 15.88 6.96 0.64
N VAL A 355 15.81 7.69 1.76
CA VAL A 355 16.73 8.78 2.06
C VAL A 355 17.57 8.35 3.25
N ALA A 356 18.89 8.31 3.06
CA ALA A 356 19.86 7.95 4.08
C ALA A 356 20.91 9.05 4.23
N THR A 357 21.40 9.24 5.45
CA THR A 357 22.53 10.14 5.72
C THR A 357 23.85 9.37 5.74
N ASN A 358 24.95 10.09 5.49
CA ASN A 358 26.30 9.61 5.77
C ASN A 358 26.82 10.05 7.16
N GLY A 359 26.02 10.84 7.89
CA GLY A 359 26.33 11.33 9.23
C GLY A 359 25.74 10.46 10.35
N GLU A 360 25.73 11.00 11.57
CA GLU A 360 25.20 10.31 12.75
C GLU A 360 23.67 10.19 12.73
N PHE A 361 22.98 11.18 12.13
CA PHE A 361 21.54 11.21 12.02
C PHE A 361 21.11 11.99 10.78
N LEU A 362 19.94 11.65 10.26
CA LEU A 362 19.34 12.29 9.09
C LEU A 362 18.84 13.68 9.45
N THR A 363 19.38 14.70 8.79
CA THR A 363 18.98 16.09 8.98
C THR A 363 17.74 16.45 8.15
N ILE A 364 17.04 17.51 8.57
CA ILE A 364 15.93 18.08 7.80
C ILE A 364 16.38 18.46 6.39
N HIS A 365 17.58 19.04 6.23
CA HIS A 365 18.08 19.45 4.92
C HIS A 365 18.32 18.30 3.96
N GLU A 366 18.95 17.22 4.44
CA GLU A 366 19.19 16.03 3.62
C GLU A 366 17.87 15.41 3.14
N TYR A 367 16.90 15.27 4.05
CA TYR A 367 15.57 14.77 3.70
C TYR A 367 14.90 15.62 2.64
N VAL A 368 14.79 16.91 2.91
CA VAL A 368 14.10 17.87 2.03
C VAL A 368 14.80 17.97 0.66
N SER A 369 16.12 17.96 0.62
CA SER A 369 16.91 18.07 -0.62
C SER A 369 16.80 16.82 -1.49
N ALA A 370 16.57 15.64 -0.89
CA ALA A 370 16.29 14.42 -1.63
C ALA A 370 14.82 14.34 -2.08
N VAL A 371 13.89 14.66 -1.19
CA VAL A 371 12.44 14.48 -1.41
C VAL A 371 11.86 15.52 -2.36
N HIS A 372 12.27 16.79 -2.27
CA HIS A 372 11.74 17.86 -3.14
C HIS A 372 11.91 17.56 -4.64
N PRO A 373 13.12 17.34 -5.18
CA PRO A 373 13.29 17.04 -6.60
C PRO A 373 12.60 15.73 -7.02
N TRP A 374 12.53 14.73 -6.13
CA TRP A 374 11.79 13.50 -6.38
C TRP A 374 10.28 13.75 -6.53
N LEU A 375 9.68 14.52 -5.63
CA LEU A 375 8.27 14.93 -5.73
C LEU A 375 8.02 15.76 -7.00
N MET A 376 8.94 16.65 -7.36
CA MET A 376 8.87 17.42 -8.61
C MET A 376 8.88 16.54 -9.85
N GLY A 377 9.75 15.51 -9.89
CA GLY A 377 9.77 14.53 -10.98
C GLY A 377 8.50 13.69 -11.10
N MET A 378 7.71 13.60 -10.02
CA MET A 378 6.44 12.88 -9.99
C MET A 378 5.21 13.78 -10.09
N ARG A 379 5.40 15.09 -10.23
CA ARG A 379 4.32 16.09 -10.14
C ARG A 379 3.15 15.77 -11.06
N GLU A 380 3.41 15.41 -12.32
CA GLU A 380 2.35 15.07 -13.28
C GLU A 380 1.54 13.83 -12.84
N LYS A 381 2.22 12.81 -12.31
CA LYS A 381 1.56 11.60 -11.78
C LYS A 381 0.70 11.93 -10.56
N ILE A 382 1.20 12.80 -9.68
CA ILE A 382 0.48 13.27 -8.49
C ILE A 382 -0.77 14.05 -8.90
N LEU A 383 -0.65 15.00 -9.85
CA LEU A 383 -1.79 15.76 -10.37
C LEU A 383 -2.81 14.86 -11.08
N TYR A 384 -2.35 13.85 -11.82
CA TYR A 384 -3.20 12.84 -12.44
C TYR A 384 -3.98 12.05 -11.39
N ALA A 385 -3.28 11.48 -10.41
CA ALA A 385 -3.86 10.69 -9.33
C ALA A 385 -4.90 11.50 -8.54
N LEU A 386 -4.56 12.73 -8.12
CA LEU A 386 -5.47 13.62 -7.40
C LEU A 386 -6.70 13.97 -8.25
N GLY A 387 -6.54 14.24 -9.55
CA GLY A 387 -7.66 14.46 -10.45
C GLY A 387 -8.61 13.27 -10.59
N LYS A 388 -8.08 12.04 -10.55
CA LYS A 388 -8.88 10.82 -10.53
C LYS A 388 -9.59 10.62 -9.20
N ILE A 389 -8.89 10.78 -8.07
CA ILE A 389 -9.45 10.64 -6.73
C ILE A 389 -10.58 11.64 -6.47
N ASP A 390 -10.43 12.88 -6.93
CA ASP A 390 -11.45 13.92 -6.84
C ASP A 390 -12.66 13.69 -7.76
N GLY A 391 -12.58 12.70 -8.63
CA GLY A 391 -13.63 12.36 -9.57
C GLY A 391 -13.71 13.22 -10.82
N ARG A 392 -12.72 14.09 -11.08
CA ARG A 392 -12.71 14.93 -12.29
C ARG A 392 -12.55 14.13 -13.58
N GLY A 393 -11.98 12.93 -13.50
CA GLY A 393 -11.67 12.12 -14.68
C GLY A 393 -10.51 12.65 -15.53
N VAL A 394 -10.01 13.86 -15.23
CA VAL A 394 -8.85 14.51 -15.85
C VAL A 394 -7.85 14.94 -14.77
N PRO A 395 -6.55 15.07 -15.09
CA PRO A 395 -5.55 15.59 -14.17
C PRO A 395 -5.91 16.98 -13.67
N TRP A 396 -5.45 17.32 -12.46
CA TRP A 396 -5.46 18.72 -12.05
C TRP A 396 -4.57 19.58 -12.97
N PRO A 397 -4.88 20.87 -13.14
CA PRO A 397 -4.06 21.76 -13.96
C PRO A 397 -2.60 21.80 -13.49
N SER A 398 -1.67 21.91 -14.44
CA SER A 398 -0.21 21.88 -14.20
C SER A 398 0.27 22.97 -13.22
N GLU A 399 -0.43 24.10 -13.20
CA GLU A 399 -0.20 25.27 -12.36
C GLU A 399 -0.77 25.12 -10.94
N THR A 400 -1.51 24.03 -10.66
CA THR A 400 -2.14 23.81 -9.35
C THR A 400 -1.08 23.77 -8.26
N LYS A 401 -1.17 24.68 -7.30
CA LYS A 401 -0.23 24.73 -6.17
C LYS A 401 -0.49 23.57 -5.22
N LEU A 402 0.51 22.68 -5.11
CA LEU A 402 0.47 21.51 -4.24
C LEU A 402 1.28 21.78 -2.97
N ALA A 403 0.76 21.33 -1.84
CA ALA A 403 1.41 21.37 -0.55
C ALA A 403 1.48 19.97 0.07
N VAL A 404 2.57 19.70 0.78
CA VAL A 404 2.70 18.52 1.65
C VAL A 404 1.99 18.84 2.96
N LEU A 405 0.99 18.04 3.32
CA LEU A 405 0.06 18.29 4.42
C LEU A 405 0.45 17.57 5.71
N ASP A 406 1.09 16.42 5.59
CA ASP A 406 1.59 15.62 6.71
C ASP A 406 2.74 14.72 6.23
N SER A 407 3.76 14.57 7.06
CA SER A 407 4.91 13.69 6.85
C SER A 407 5.27 12.87 8.10
N GLY A 408 4.39 12.81 9.10
CA GLY A 408 4.60 12.12 10.37
C GLY A 408 4.82 10.62 10.22
N GLY A 409 6.08 10.21 10.03
CA GLY A 409 6.59 8.84 10.02
C GLY A 409 5.95 7.88 9.00
N GLY A 410 5.03 8.34 8.15
CA GLY A 410 4.35 7.52 7.15
C GLY A 410 4.20 8.21 5.82
N PRO A 411 3.33 7.68 4.93
CA PRO A 411 3.17 8.21 3.59
C PRO A 411 2.78 9.68 3.62
N MET A 412 3.49 10.49 2.84
CA MET A 412 3.24 11.92 2.75
C MET A 412 1.88 12.16 2.10
N SER A 413 1.06 12.97 2.77
CA SER A 413 -0.19 13.44 2.21
C SER A 413 0.07 14.70 1.39
N ILE A 414 -0.33 14.69 0.11
CA ILE A 414 -0.19 15.84 -0.78
C ILE A 414 -1.59 16.30 -1.20
N GLY A 415 -1.85 17.59 -1.14
CA GLY A 415 -3.11 18.18 -1.58
C GLY A 415 -2.93 19.59 -2.11
N LYS A 416 -4.04 20.27 -2.39
CA LYS A 416 -3.99 21.69 -2.75
C LYS A 416 -3.51 22.53 -1.57
N GLU A 417 -2.73 23.55 -1.87
CA GLU A 417 -2.27 24.55 -0.90
C GLU A 417 -3.43 25.16 -0.09
N GLU A 418 -4.54 25.48 -0.77
CA GLU A 418 -5.75 26.07 -0.15
C GLU A 418 -6.42 25.13 0.88
N ASN A 419 -6.31 23.81 0.69
CA ASN A 419 -6.85 22.80 1.61
C ASN A 419 -5.94 22.59 2.83
N GLY A 420 -4.64 22.85 2.69
CA GLY A 420 -3.70 22.80 3.82
C GLY A 420 -4.00 23.84 4.88
N LEU A 421 -4.49 25.03 4.49
CA LEU A 421 -4.91 26.09 5.42
C LEU A 421 -6.12 25.69 6.27
N THR A 422 -7.08 24.95 5.69
CA THR A 422 -8.33 24.58 6.38
C THR A 422 -8.15 23.40 7.32
N LEU A 423 -7.28 22.43 6.98
CA LEU A 423 -6.97 21.29 7.83
C LEU A 423 -6.19 21.72 9.09
N ILE A 424 -5.19 22.59 8.92
CA ILE A 424 -4.38 23.13 10.02
C ILE A 424 -5.22 24.06 10.91
N GLY A 425 -6.05 24.94 10.33
CA GLY A 425 -6.93 25.83 11.10
C GLY A 425 -7.98 25.09 11.94
N ARG A 426 -8.50 23.95 11.47
CA ARG A 426 -9.40 23.08 12.25
C ARG A 426 -8.70 22.36 13.40
N LEU A 427 -7.45 21.97 13.20
CA LEU A 427 -6.62 21.39 14.25
C LEU A 427 -6.33 22.43 15.34
N SER A 428 -5.92 23.65 14.99
CA SER A 428 -5.65 24.74 15.95
C SER A 428 -6.88 25.16 16.77
N HIS A 429 -8.07 25.21 16.16
CA HIS A 429 -9.31 25.58 16.87
C HIS A 429 -9.77 24.53 17.90
N LEU A 430 -9.41 23.25 17.71
CA LEU A 430 -9.71 22.18 18.66
C LEU A 430 -8.87 22.30 19.94
N PHE A 431 -7.68 22.93 19.88
CA PHE A 431 -6.77 23.09 21.02
C PHE A 431 -7.08 24.33 21.89
N ILE A 432 -7.62 25.41 21.32
CA ILE A 432 -7.94 26.64 22.08
C ILE A 432 -9.10 26.44 23.07
N LYS A 433 -9.96 25.43 22.88
CA LYS A 433 -11.06 25.15 23.81
C LYS A 433 -10.66 24.33 25.05
N ALA A 434 -9.40 23.91 25.15
CA ALA A 434 -8.87 23.12 26.25
C ALA A 434 -7.67 23.82 26.92
N GLY A 435 -7.89 25.03 27.44
CA GLY A 435 -6.95 25.71 28.33
C GLY A 435 -7.37 25.55 29.81
N PRO A 436 -6.43 25.32 30.75
CA PRO A 436 -6.76 24.97 32.13
C PRO A 436 -7.10 26.22 32.96
N ARG A 437 -8.33 26.29 33.50
CA ARG A 437 -8.61 27.20 34.63
C ARG A 437 -8.40 26.46 35.93
N GLY A 438 -7.39 26.90 36.66
CA GLY A 438 -7.01 26.38 37.97
C GLY A 438 -8.05 26.62 39.06
N MET A 439 -8.16 25.60 39.90
CA MET A 439 -8.39 25.56 41.36
C MET A 439 -9.57 26.28 42.02
N SER A 440 -10.22 25.47 42.87
CA SER A 440 -10.88 25.77 44.14
C SER A 440 -12.36 26.19 44.08
N SER A 441 -13.26 25.25 44.38
CA SER A 441 -13.80 25.13 45.75
C SER A 441 -14.85 24.00 45.86
N ARG A 442 -14.89 23.42 47.06
CA ARG A 442 -15.82 22.40 47.56
C ARG A 442 -17.28 22.74 47.26
N GLY A 443 -18.08 21.76 46.87
CA GLY A 443 -19.54 21.88 46.91
C GLY A 443 -20.27 20.63 46.43
N LYS A 444 -20.84 19.88 47.37
CA LYS A 444 -21.82 18.80 47.17
C LYS A 444 -22.86 19.16 46.08
N LEU A 445 -23.12 18.23 45.15
CA LEU A 445 -24.50 17.92 44.80
C LEU A 445 -24.65 16.47 44.29
N ARG A 446 -25.48 15.73 45.02
CA ARG A 446 -26.09 14.46 44.60
C ARG A 446 -26.97 14.69 43.36
N ARG A 447 -26.95 13.74 42.42
CA ARG A 447 -28.12 12.92 42.03
C ARG A 447 -27.75 12.04 40.84
N ASP A 448 -27.94 10.74 41.06
CA ASP A 448 -28.52 9.73 40.18
C ASP A 448 -28.32 9.88 38.67
N ILE A 449 -27.62 8.90 38.08
CA ILE A 449 -28.23 7.87 37.21
C ILE A 449 -27.29 6.64 37.21
N ARG A 450 -27.81 5.51 37.70
CA ARG A 450 -27.35 4.12 37.45
C ARG A 450 -28.54 3.41 36.77
N PRO A 451 -28.37 2.21 36.19
CA PRO A 451 -27.24 1.67 35.43
C PRO A 451 -27.69 0.89 34.16
N TYR A 452 -26.77 0.65 33.23
CA TYR A 452 -26.76 -0.55 32.39
C TYR A 452 -25.34 -1.13 32.44
N LEU A 453 -25.22 -2.45 32.29
CA LEU A 453 -24.00 -3.30 32.37
C LEU A 453 -23.83 -4.08 33.68
N ARG A 454 -24.35 -5.32 33.68
CA ARG A 454 -23.75 -6.48 34.34
C ARG A 454 -23.99 -7.72 33.50
N HIS A 455 -22.95 -8.56 33.47
CA HIS A 455 -22.85 -9.94 32.98
C HIS A 455 -22.40 -10.10 31.53
N VAL A 456 -21.10 -10.33 31.31
CA VAL A 456 -20.53 -11.65 30.96
C VAL A 456 -19.06 -11.65 31.39
N TYR A 457 -18.70 -12.48 32.38
CA TYR A 457 -17.39 -13.15 32.58
C TYR A 457 -17.48 -13.91 33.92
N ALA A 458 -18.01 -15.13 33.84
CA ALA A 458 -17.88 -16.17 34.86
C ALA A 458 -18.27 -17.51 34.21
N SER A 459 -17.35 -18.06 33.41
CA SER A 459 -17.04 -19.49 33.22
C SER A 459 -15.98 -19.59 32.14
#